data_AF-W1F222-F1
#
_entry.id   AF-W1F222-F1
#
_cell.length_a   1.000
_cell.length_b   1.000
_cell.length_c   1.000
_cell.angle_alpha   90.00
_cell.angle_beta   90.00
_cell.angle_gamma   90.00
#
_symmetry.space_group_name_H-M   'P 1'
#
loop_
_entity.id
_entity.type
_entity.pdbx_description
1 polymer ?
#
loop_
_entity_poly.entity_id
_entity_poly.type
_entity_poly.pdbx_seq_one_letter_code
_entity_poly.pdbx_strand_id
1 'polypeptide(L)'
;MTTTLSTYLMEGGRLCDGSNFSDNDGRGAYCRAVSELLTFTSYGCDKSTVTVTPTRHPVTDKVLHDIVVNVNTSSGQPIDSTCRFQYVLNEL
;
A
#
# COMPACT_ATOMS: atom_id res chain seq x y z
N MET A 1 6.57 -1.62 18.94
CA MET A 1 6.50 -2.76 18.01
C MET A 1 6.25 -2.21 16.62
N THR A 2 6.90 -2.78 15.60
CA THR A 2 6.77 -2.32 14.21
C THR A 2 6.36 -3.48 13.32
N THR A 3 5.36 -3.27 12.46
CA THR A 3 4.90 -4.23 11.45
C THR A 3 4.71 -3.51 10.13
N THR A 4 5.06 -4.18 9.04
CA THR A 4 4.83 -3.68 7.68
C THR A 4 3.67 -4.43 7.04
N LEU A 5 2.73 -3.70 6.46
CA LEU A 5 1.63 -4.24 5.67
C LEU A 5 1.83 -3.81 4.21
N SER A 6 2.17 -4.75 3.35
CA SER A 6 2.35 -4.49 1.91
C SER A 6 1.01 -4.55 1.18
N THR A 7 0.83 -3.62 0.24
CA THR A 7 -0.34 -3.55 -0.65
C THR A 7 0.07 -3.88 -2.08
N TYR A 8 -0.89 -4.36 -2.87
CA TYR A 8 -0.63 -4.87 -4.21
C TYR A 8 -1.75 -4.46 -5.16
N LEU A 9 -1.44 -4.43 -6.46
CA LEU A 9 -2.43 -4.37 -7.51
C LEU A 9 -2.84 -5.77 -7.94
N MET A 10 -4.12 -5.94 -8.26
CA MET A 10 -4.64 -7.16 -8.86
C MET A 10 -5.38 -6.84 -10.15
N GLU A 11 -5.15 -7.66 -11.17
CA GLU A 11 -5.87 -7.61 -12.43
C GLU A 11 -6.40 -9.02 -12.74
N GLY A 12 -7.71 -9.15 -12.97
CA GLY A 12 -8.32 -10.45 -13.30
C GLY A 12 -8.08 -11.55 -12.27
N GLY A 13 -7.95 -11.20 -10.99
CA GLY A 13 -7.67 -12.16 -9.90
C GLY A 13 -6.20 -12.60 -9.80
N ARG A 14 -5.30 -11.99 -10.57
CA ARG A 14 -3.86 -12.27 -10.53
C ARG A 14 -3.12 -11.06 -9.98
N LEU A 15 -2.03 -11.33 -9.25
CA LEU A 15 -1.13 -10.29 -8.77
C LEU A 15 -0.50 -9.58 -9.97
N CYS A 16 -0.58 -8.25 -9.99
CA CYS A 16 0.15 -7.42 -10.94
C CYS A 16 1.64 -7.49 -10.65
N ASP A 17 2.45 -7.74 -11.69
CA ASP A 17 3.90 -7.66 -11.62
C ASP A 17 4.41 -6.58 -12.58
N GLY A 18 4.64 -5.37 -12.05
CA GLY A 18 5.17 -4.25 -12.83
C GLY A 18 6.59 -4.48 -13.35
N SER A 19 7.30 -5.50 -12.87
CA SER A 19 8.67 -5.82 -13.29
C SER A 19 8.71 -6.74 -14.50
N ASN A 20 7.59 -7.40 -14.80
CA ASN A 20 7.54 -8.38 -15.88
C ASN A 20 7.26 -7.69 -17.22
N PHE A 21 8.33 -7.37 -17.93
CA PHE A 21 8.26 -6.79 -19.28
C PHE A 21 7.94 -7.82 -20.38
N SER A 22 7.96 -9.11 -20.04
CA SER A 22 7.75 -10.23 -20.96
C SER A 22 6.34 -10.80 -20.96
N ASP A 23 5.43 -10.20 -20.17
CA ASP A 23 4.03 -10.61 -20.15
C ASP A 23 3.39 -10.35 -21.52
N ASN A 24 3.17 -11.44 -22.27
CA ASN A 24 2.58 -11.44 -23.62
C ASN A 24 1.15 -10.89 -23.65
N ASP A 25 0.50 -10.72 -22.50
CA ASP A 25 -0.84 -10.15 -22.36
C ASP A 25 -0.83 -8.65 -22.02
N GLY A 26 0.33 -8.00 -21.93
CA GLY A 26 0.45 -6.57 -21.66
C GLY A 26 0.13 -6.16 -20.22
N ARG A 27 -0.13 -7.12 -19.32
CA ARG A 27 -0.52 -6.88 -17.92
C ARG A 27 0.47 -5.99 -17.18
N GLY A 28 1.78 -6.27 -17.29
CA GLY A 28 2.81 -5.46 -16.64
C GLY A 28 2.76 -3.97 -17.04
N ALA A 29 2.44 -3.66 -18.30
CA ALA A 29 2.29 -2.29 -18.76
C ALA A 29 1.01 -1.63 -18.21
N TYR A 30 -0.12 -2.33 -18.21
CA TYR A 30 -1.37 -1.85 -17.63
C TYR A 30 -1.23 -1.57 -16.13
N CYS A 31 -0.64 -2.51 -15.37
CA CYS A 31 -0.44 -2.35 -13.93
C CYS A 31 0.46 -1.15 -13.60
N ARG A 32 1.46 -0.84 -14.44
CA ARG A 32 2.28 0.38 -14.29
C ARG A 32 1.46 1.65 -14.48
N ALA A 33 0.65 1.71 -15.55
CA ALA A 33 -0.21 2.86 -15.80
C ALA A 33 -1.18 3.11 -14.63
N VAL A 34 -1.84 2.06 -14.12
CA VAL A 34 -2.72 2.17 -12.94
C VAL A 34 -1.94 2.63 -11.70
N SER A 35 -0.73 2.09 -11.47
CA SER A 35 0.13 2.48 -10.34
C SER A 35 0.55 3.96 -10.37
N GLU A 36 0.72 4.54 -11.56
CA GLU A 36 1.02 5.96 -11.74
C GLU A 36 -0.19 6.86 -11.50
N LEU A 37 -1.40 6.39 -11.83
CA LEU A 37 -2.65 7.15 -11.63
C LEU A 37 -3.18 7.07 -10.20
N LEU A 38 -2.63 6.19 -9.37
CA LEU A 38 -3.03 6.01 -7.98
C LEU A 38 -2.41 7.05 -7.05
N THR A 39 -3.27 7.73 -6.30
CA THR A 39 -2.89 8.56 -5.17
C THR A 39 -3.21 7.84 -3.86
N PHE A 40 -2.21 7.67 -3.01
CA PHE A 40 -2.39 7.14 -1.67
C PHE A 40 -2.50 8.27 -0.65
N THR A 41 -3.53 8.23 0.20
CA THR A 41 -3.70 9.16 1.33
C THR A 41 -3.85 8.38 2.63
N SER A 42 -3.03 8.70 3.63
CA SER A 42 -3.20 8.24 5.02
C SER A 42 -3.91 9.31 5.83
N TYR A 43 -4.95 8.93 6.56
CA TYR A 43 -5.67 9.81 7.49
C TYR A 43 -5.22 9.65 8.95
N GLY A 44 -4.26 8.74 9.19
CA GLY A 44 -3.81 8.39 10.53
C GLY A 44 -4.71 7.37 11.24
N CYS A 45 -4.49 7.24 12.54
CA CYS A 45 -5.17 6.30 13.42
C CYS A 45 -5.93 7.04 14.53
N ASP A 46 -6.99 6.41 15.05
CA ASP A 46 -7.83 6.96 16.12
C ASP A 46 -7.12 7.06 17.50
N LYS A 47 -6.03 6.30 17.71
CA LYS A 47 -5.19 6.39 18.91
C LYS A 47 -3.79 6.84 18.55
N SER A 48 -3.28 7.83 19.28
CA SER A 48 -1.93 8.38 19.10
C SER A 48 -0.81 7.40 19.48
N THR A 49 -1.13 6.32 20.18
CA THR A 49 -0.18 5.22 20.45
C THR A 49 0.09 4.37 19.22
N VAL A 50 -0.68 4.54 18.13
CA VAL A 50 -0.47 3.88 16.85
C VAL A 50 -0.23 4.94 15.78
N THR A 51 0.83 4.74 15.00
CA THR A 51 1.20 5.62 13.89
C THR A 51 1.39 4.79 12.63
N VAL A 52 1.05 5.39 11.49
CA VAL A 52 1.15 4.74 10.18
C VAL A 52 1.92 5.64 9.24
N THR A 53 2.96 5.08 8.63
CA THR A 53 3.76 5.76 7.60
C THR A 53 3.74 4.94 6.32
N PRO A 54 3.18 5.46 5.21
CA PRO A 54 3.23 4.79 3.92
C PRO A 54 4.58 5.02 3.22
N THR A 55 5.07 3.99 2.56
CA THR A 55 6.26 4.03 1.70
C THR A 55 5.87 3.53 0.32
N ARG A 56 6.02 4.38 -0.71
CA ARG A 56 5.74 4.00 -2.10
C ARG A 56 6.88 3.19 -2.68
N HIS A 57 6.56 2.12 -3.38
CA HIS A 57 7.52 1.34 -4.15
C HIS A 57 7.69 1.87 -5.57
N PRO A 58 8.82 1.55 -6.24
CA PRO A 58 8.97 1.77 -7.68
C PRO A 58 7.79 1.20 -8.46
N VAL A 59 7.37 1.86 -9.55
CA VAL A 59 6.25 1.40 -10.38
C VAL A 59 6.51 0.04 -11.04
N THR A 60 7.78 -0.35 -11.12
CA THR A 60 8.22 -1.66 -11.60
C THR A 60 8.15 -2.75 -10.53
N ASP A 61 7.82 -2.47 -9.28
CA ASP A 61 7.71 -3.51 -8.26
C ASP A 61 6.36 -4.23 -8.31
N LYS A 62 6.31 -5.42 -7.69
CA LYS A 62 5.05 -6.12 -7.39
C LYS A 62 4.27 -5.46 -6.26
N VAL A 63 5.00 -4.91 -5.29
CA VAL A 63 4.43 -4.20 -4.14
C VAL A 63 4.12 -2.78 -4.58
N LEU A 64 2.96 -2.26 -4.18
CA LEU A 64 2.52 -0.91 -4.49
C LEU A 64 2.96 0.08 -3.40
N HIS A 65 2.55 -0.16 -2.16
CA HIS A 65 3.00 0.56 -0.97
C HIS A 65 3.21 -0.40 0.19
N ASP A 66 4.22 -0.10 0.99
CA ASP A 66 4.36 -0.61 2.36
C ASP A 66 3.71 0.36 3.33
N ILE A 67 2.85 -0.15 4.20
CA ILE A 67 2.22 0.60 5.28
C ILE A 67 2.92 0.20 6.57
N VAL A 68 3.84 1.04 7.04
CA VAL A 68 4.60 0.79 8.27
C VAL A 68 3.76 1.23 9.46
N VAL A 69 3.31 0.26 10.25
CA VAL A 69 2.54 0.45 11.47
C VAL A 69 3.51 0.40 12.65
N ASN A 70 3.56 1.49 13.42
CA ASN A 70 4.32 1.55 14.66
C ASN A 70 3.39 1.71 15.86
N VAL A 71 3.52 0.80 16.81
CA VAL A 71 2.70 0.73 18.03
C VAL A 71 3.58 1.00 19.25
N ASN A 72 3.25 2.04 20.00
CA ASN A 72 3.87 2.36 21.27
C ASN A 72 3.21 1.57 22.41
N THR A 73 3.92 0.56 22.90
CA THR A 73 3.44 -0.36 23.95
C THR A 73 3.92 0.02 25.35
N SER A 74 4.50 1.22 25.55
CA SER A 74 5.13 1.60 26.82
C SER A 74 4.18 1.63 28.02
N SER A 75 2.88 1.82 27.79
CA SER A 75 1.86 1.85 28.84
C SER A 75 1.51 0.48 29.44
N GLY A 76 1.86 -0.61 28.75
CA GLY A 76 1.48 -1.98 29.13
C GLY A 76 -0.02 -2.27 29.08
N GLN A 77 -0.84 -1.33 28.59
CA GLN A 77 -2.29 -1.49 28.45
C GLN A 77 -2.64 -2.09 27.08
N PRO A 78 -3.79 -2.78 26.94
CA PRO A 78 -4.29 -3.20 25.64
C PRO A 78 -4.44 -2.01 24.69
N ILE A 79 -4.02 -2.20 23.44
CA ILE A 79 -4.13 -1.20 22.38
C ILE A 79 -5.03 -1.78 21.30
N ASP A 80 -6.08 -1.04 20.99
CA ASP A 80 -7.01 -1.32 19.91
C ASP A 80 -7.21 -0.01 19.16
N SER A 81 -6.84 0.06 17.89
CA SER A 81 -6.83 1.30 17.11
C SER A 81 -7.19 1.01 15.67
N THR A 82 -8.03 1.87 15.10
CA THR A 82 -8.39 1.85 13.68
C THR A 82 -7.60 2.92 12.94
N CYS A 83 -6.90 2.52 11.88
CA CYS A 83 -6.20 3.41 10.97
C CYS A 83 -6.93 3.47 9.62
N ARG A 84 -7.05 4.66 9.03
CA ARG A 84 -7.75 4.86 7.76
C ARG A 84 -6.80 5.34 6.67
N PHE A 85 -6.92 4.72 5.50
CA PHE A 85 -6.21 5.10 4.28
C PHE A 85 -7.18 5.06 3.09
N GLN A 86 -6.84 5.77 2.02
CA GLN A 86 -7.60 5.79 0.78
C GLN A 86 -6.64 5.72 -0.41
N TYR A 87 -7.03 4.90 -1.37
CA TYR A 87 -6.52 4.94 -2.73
C TYR A 87 -7.53 5.66 -3.60
N VAL A 88 -7.07 6.66 -4.35
CA VAL A 88 -7.85 7.35 -5.37
C VAL A 88 -7.20 7.05 -6.71
N LEU A 89 -7.97 6.48 -7.63
CA LEU A 89 -7.55 6.31 -9.02
C LEU A 89 -7.98 7.56 -9.80
N ASN A 90 -7.01 8.30 -10.31
CA ASN A 90 -7.27 9.48 -11.13
C ASN A 90 -7.25 9.07 -12.60
N GLU A 91 -8.38 8.62 -13.13
CA GLU A 91 -8.51 8.37 -14.57
C GLU A 91 -8.66 9.71 -15.31
N LEU A 92 -7.95 9.85 -16.44
CA LEU A 92 -8.02 11.01 -17.34
C LEU A 92 -9.15 10.84 -18.37
#